data_AF-A0A7C1A215-F1
#
_entry.id   AF-A0A7C1A215-F1
#
_cell.length_a   1.000
_cell.length_b   1.000
_cell.length_c   1.000
_cell.angle_alpha   90.00
_cell.angle_beta   90.00
_cell.angle_gamma   90.00
#
_symmetry.space_group_name_H-M   'P 1'
#
loop_
_entity.id
_entity.type
_entity.pdbx_description
1 polymer ?
#
loop_
_entity_poly.entity_id
_entity_poly.type
_entity_poly.pdbx_seq_one_letter_code
_entity_poly.pdbx_strand_id
1 'polypeptide(L)' 'MRKCSGPHGFRSQYKTREEAKGDIVGYIEMFNNGNRRHSYLGYVGPKEFEKLWLLKKAA' A
#
# COMPACT_ATOMS: atom_id res chain seq x y z
N MET A 1 16.49 12.25 -2.14
CA MET A 1 16.73 11.21 -1.11
C MET A 1 15.40 10.65 -0.64
N ARG A 2 14.87 9.60 -1.29
CA ARG A 2 13.95 8.62 -0.72
C ARG A 2 14.16 7.33 -1.51
N LYS A 3 14.95 6.43 -0.94
CA LYS A 3 15.29 5.15 -1.55
C LYS A 3 14.08 4.24 -1.44
N CYS A 4 13.26 4.19 -2.48
CA CYS A 4 12.27 3.13 -2.63
C CYS A 4 12.95 1.93 -3.29
N SER A 5 13.73 1.21 -2.49
CA SER A 5 14.36 -0.04 -2.90
C SER A 5 14.26 -0.98 -1.71
N GLY A 6 13.16 -1.75 -1.65
CA GLY A 6 13.20 -3.03 -0.95
C GLY A 6 14.29 -3.89 -1.61
N PRO A 7 15.06 -4.70 -0.87
CA PRO A 7 16.29 -5.28 -1.39
C PRO A 7 16.07 -6.41 -2.42
N HIS A 8 14.82 -6.81 -2.67
CA HIS A 8 14.52 -8.07 -3.34
C HIS A 8 13.46 -7.83 -4.41
N GLY A 9 13.92 -7.76 -5.67
CA GLY A 9 13.03 -7.80 -6.83
C GLY A 9 12.22 -9.11 -6.83
N PHE A 10 11.16 -9.16 -7.63
CA PHE A 10 10.14 -10.24 -7.72
C PHE A 10 10.67 -11.68 -7.98
N ARG A 11 12.00 -11.91 -8.00
CA ARG A 11 12.66 -13.23 -8.12
C ARG A 11 13.75 -13.49 -7.07
N SER A 12 13.82 -12.72 -5.99
CA SER A 12 14.76 -13.00 -4.92
C SER A 12 14.25 -14.08 -3.98
N GLN A 13 15.09 -15.06 -3.66
CA GLN A 13 14.81 -16.06 -2.63
C GLN A 13 15.06 -15.45 -1.25
N TYR A 14 14.07 -15.53 -0.36
CA TYR A 14 14.23 -15.10 1.03
C TYR A 14 15.12 -16.06 1.80
N LYS A 15 16.05 -15.55 2.60
CA LYS A 15 16.93 -16.40 3.43
C LYS A 15 16.19 -16.90 4.66
N THR A 16 15.27 -16.09 5.19
CA THR A 16 14.45 -16.43 6.36
C THR A 16 12.98 -16.12 6.11
N ARG A 17 12.10 -16.76 6.91
CA ARG A 17 10.65 -16.52 6.82
C ARG A 17 10.28 -15.12 7.33
N GLU A 18 11.09 -14.58 8.23
CA GLU A 18 10.94 -13.25 8.83
C GLU A 18 11.18 -12.16 7.79
N GLU A 19 12.21 -12.31 6.94
CA GLU A 19 12.45 -11.41 5.81
C GLU A 19 11.26 -11.40 4.84
N ALA A 20 10.76 -12.59 4.47
CA ALA A 20 9.60 -12.71 3.59
C ALA A 20 8.34 -12.03 4.17
N LYS A 21 8.10 -12.21 5.48
CA LYS A 21 6.97 -11.56 6.16
C LYS A 21 7.09 -10.03 6.14
N GLY A 22 8.27 -9.50 6.41
CA GLY A 22 8.52 -8.05 6.38
C GLY A 22 8.19 -7.45 5.01
N ASP A 23 8.69 -8.08 3.95
CA ASP A 23 8.45 -7.60 2.57
C ASP A 23 6.97 -7.77 2.15
N ILE A 24 6.29 -8.84 2.56
CA ILE A 24 4.85 -9.03 2.30
C ILE A 24 4.02 -7.96 3.01
N VAL A 25 4.28 -7.71 4.31
CA VAL A 25 3.56 -6.69 5.08
C VAL A 25 3.81 -5.31 4.47
N GLY A 26 5.06 -4.98 4.15
CA GLY A 26 5.40 -3.73 3.48
C GLY A 26 4.72 -3.57 2.13
N TYR A 27 4.64 -4.64 1.33
CA TYR A 27 3.92 -4.64 0.05
C TYR A 27 2.41 -4.43 0.24
N ILE A 28 1.80 -5.13 1.18
CA ILE A 28 0.37 -4.99 1.47
C ILE A 28 0.05 -3.58 1.97
N GLU A 29 0.82 -3.03 2.89
CA GLU A 29 0.53 -1.72 3.48
C GLU A 29 0.80 -0.57 2.50
N MET A 30 1.98 -0.55 1.87
CA MET A 30 2.38 0.57 1.02
C MET A 30 1.74 0.54 -0.36
N PHE A 31 1.65 -0.65 -0.97
CA PHE A 31 1.26 -0.77 -2.38
C PHE A 31 -0.17 -1.27 -2.55
N ASN A 32 -0.56 -2.32 -1.84
CA ASN A 32 -1.91 -2.87 -1.99
C ASN A 32 -2.91 -1.93 -1.33
N ASN A 33 -2.85 -1.76 -0.01
CA ASN A 33 -3.78 -0.93 0.73
C ASN A 33 -3.69 0.53 0.28
N GLY A 34 -2.49 1.12 0.12
CA GLY A 34 -2.35 2.51 -0.31
C GLY A 34 -2.90 2.85 -1.71
N ASN A 35 -2.76 1.96 -2.69
CA ASN A 35 -3.11 2.23 -4.09
C ASN A 35 -4.31 1.44 -4.62
N ARG A 36 -4.90 0.54 -3.81
CA ARG A 36 -6.06 -0.25 -4.25
C ARG A 36 -7.26 0.66 -4.44
N ARG A 37 -7.69 0.75 -5.69
CA ARG A 37 -8.92 1.43 -6.10
C ARG A 37 -10.07 0.46 -6.03
N HIS A 38 -11.18 0.88 -5.43
CA HIS A 38 -12.38 0.04 -5.32
C HIS A 38 -13.48 0.57 -6.24
N SER A 39 -14.02 -0.29 -7.12
CA SER A 39 -15.04 0.09 -8.11
C SER A 39 -16.32 0.66 -7.45
N TYR A 40 -16.78 0.03 -6.36
CA TYR A 40 -17.89 0.54 -5.54
C TYR A 40 -17.65 1.96 -4.99
N LEU A 41 -16.38 2.34 -4.74
CA LEU A 41 -16.02 3.66 -4.24
C LEU A 41 -15.68 4.65 -5.39
N GLY A 42 -16.02 4.31 -6.63
CA GLY A 42 -15.73 5.15 -7.79
C GLY A 42 -14.27 5.11 -8.24
N TYR A 43 -13.57 3.99 -7.98
CA TYR A 43 -12.13 3.84 -8.27
C TYR A 43 -11.22 4.81 -7.50
N VAL A 44 -11.65 5.21 -6.31
CA VAL A 44 -10.87 6.07 -5.42
C VAL A 44 -9.97 5.21 -4.53
N GLY A 45 -8.73 5.65 -4.29
CA GLY A 45 -7.82 5.00 -3.34
C GLY A 45 -8.16 5.40 -1.89
N PRO A 46 -7.80 4.62 -0.87
CA PRO A 46 -8.23 4.87 0.50
C PRO A 46 -7.80 6.23 1.06
N LYS A 47 -6.60 6.73 0.70
CA LYS A 47 -6.15 8.07 1.09
C LYS A 47 -7.03 9.19 0.52
N GLU A 48 -7.45 9.06 -0.73
CA GLU A 48 -8.36 10.02 -1.35
C GLU A 48 -9.78 9.87 -0.78
N PHE A 49 -10.20 8.63 -0.49
CA PHE A 49 -11.47 8.34 0.15
C PHE A 49 -11.57 9.01 1.52
N GLU A 50 -10.55 8.88 2.37
CA GLU A 50 -10.48 9.55 3.67
C GLU A 50 -10.55 11.08 3.53
N LYS A 51 -9.81 11.66 2.58
CA LYS A 51 -9.85 13.10 2.30
C LYS A 51 -11.25 13.57 1.90
N LEU A 52 -11.90 12.86 0.97
CA LEU A 52 -13.26 13.16 0.54
C LEU A 52 -14.27 13.01 1.67
N TRP A 53 -14.10 12.00 2.53
CA TRP A 53 -14.96 11.77 3.68
C TRP A 53 -14.84 12.87 4.72
N LEU A 54 -13.61 13.33 5.03
CA LEU A 54 -13.37 14.46 5.94
C LEU A 54 -13.97 15.77 5.40
N LEU A 55 -13.82 16.03 4.08
CA LEU A 55 -14.43 17.20 3.45
C LEU A 55 -15.97 17.16 3.51
N LYS A 56 -16.57 15.99 3.25
CA LYS A 56 -18.03 15.80 3.39
C LYS A 56 -18.52 15.98 4.82
N LYS A 57 -17.71 15.62 5.82
CA LYS A 57 -18.08 15.74 7.24
C LYS A 57 -17.95 17.19 7.77
N ALA A 58 -17.14 18.01 7.11
CA ALA A 58 -16.93 19.41 7.47
C ALA A 58 -17.93 20.38 6.82
N ALA A 59 -18.75 19.89 5.88
CA ALA A 59 -19.85 20.63 5.24
C ALA A 59 -21.17 20.33 5.94
#